data_AF-A0A0N5BXL8-F1
#
_entry.id   AF-A0A0N5BXL8-F1
#
_cell.length_a   1.000
_cell.length_b   1.000
_cell.length_c   1.000
_cell.angle_alpha   90.00
_cell.angle_beta   90.00
_cell.angle_gamma   90.00
#
_symmetry.space_group_name_H-M   'P 1'
#
loop_
_entity.id
_entity.type
_entity.pdbx_description
1 polymer ?
#
loop_
_entity_poly.entity_id
_entity_poly.type
_entity_poly.pdbx_seq_one_letter_code
_entity_poly.pdbx_strand_id
1 'polypeptide(L)'
;MEKSYLRIFVDTLFVSTILLLVFNYSYWKLIKYEKNYINKPKGFFPLGNSGRYMSNYRVWPAPKILVCSEFENTVNFLDLFFNGGVNKTYDEIFSKSRFVNLKNALMNDISKTSWQLILFTQNPMKRFLDNFLDYCSMYSRYETESSPFCFYCNGEINCFLTNLFDYLKNKSWVKQRFEPSLRDRLFAPQFWKCNLKLDFSHYNIIQIDNGDNFYEKLLNIIRNYTSPSIDKTIVYDEADKIYSSLQIRRNKTLFNFYENLLTKNEYLLTKFVTIYFFDYYIFSYEIPYF
;
A
#
# COMPACT_ATOMS: atom_id res chain seq x y z
N MET A 1 41.39 34.78 -59.11
CA MET A 1 40.21 34.13 -58.48
C MET A 1 40.60 33.05 -57.48
N GLU A 2 41.67 32.29 -57.70
CA GLU A 2 42.08 31.14 -56.87
C GLU A 2 42.37 31.44 -55.38
N LYS A 3 43.03 32.57 -55.07
CA LYS A 3 43.33 32.97 -53.67
C LYS A 3 42.09 33.26 -52.82
N SER A 4 40.96 33.62 -53.43
CA SER A 4 39.73 33.94 -52.71
C SER A 4 39.02 32.68 -52.21
N TYR A 5 39.03 31.60 -53.00
CA TYR A 5 38.42 30.33 -52.62
C TYR A 5 39.20 29.64 -51.51
N LEU A 6 40.54 29.72 -51.55
CA LEU A 6 41.39 29.17 -50.50
C LEU A 6 41.11 29.81 -49.13
N ARG A 7 40.92 31.14 -49.10
CA ARG A 7 40.62 31.87 -47.86
C ARG A 7 39.25 31.50 -47.30
N ILE A 8 38.22 31.42 -48.15
CA ILE A 8 36.87 30.99 -47.75
C ILE A 8 36.89 29.55 -47.20
N PHE A 9 37.67 28.66 -47.82
CA PHE A 9 37.81 27.28 -47.36
C PHE A 9 38.49 27.20 -45.98
N VAL A 10 39.56 27.97 -45.75
CA VAL A 10 40.23 28.04 -44.46
C VAL A 10 39.32 28.61 -43.36
N ASP A 11 38.57 29.67 -43.67
CA ASP A 11 37.65 30.30 -42.73
C ASP A 11 36.48 29.35 -42.38
N THR A 12 35.93 28.63 -43.36
CA THR A 12 34.87 27.63 -43.10
C THR A 12 35.38 26.43 -42.31
N LEU A 13 36.58 25.93 -42.61
CA LEU A 13 37.21 24.85 -41.85
C LEU A 13 37.42 25.27 -40.38
N PHE A 14 37.90 26.49 -40.15
CA PHE A 14 38.14 27.05 -38.83
C PHE A 14 36.85 27.22 -38.01
N VAL A 15 35.80 27.78 -38.62
CA VAL A 15 34.48 27.90 -37.96
C VAL A 15 33.90 26.52 -37.64
N SER A 16 34.00 25.56 -38.55
CA SER A 16 33.54 24.18 -38.33
C SER A 16 34.27 23.50 -37.17
N THR A 17 35.59 23.69 -37.07
CA THR A 17 36.38 23.14 -35.95
C THR A 17 35.98 23.77 -34.61
N ILE A 18 35.76 25.09 -34.56
CA ILE A 18 35.28 25.76 -33.35
C ILE A 18 33.91 25.22 -32.94
N LEU A 19 32.97 25.08 -33.88
CA LEU A 19 31.64 24.55 -33.59
C LEU A 19 31.68 23.11 -33.07
N LEU A 20 32.53 22.26 -33.64
CA LEU A 20 32.75 20.90 -33.15
C LEU A 20 33.33 20.88 -31.73
N LEU A 21 34.28 21.76 -31.42
CA LEU A 21 34.84 21.87 -30.08
C LEU A 21 33.79 22.34 -29.06
N VAL A 22 32.97 23.33 -29.41
CA VAL A 22 31.87 23.83 -28.56
C VAL A 22 30.82 22.74 -28.35
N PHE A 23 30.44 22.01 -29.39
CA PHE A 23 29.49 20.91 -29.30
C PHE A 23 30.01 19.79 -28.39
N ASN A 24 31.25 19.33 -28.61
CA ASN A 24 31.86 18.27 -27.80
C ASN A 24 32.02 18.68 -26.34
N TYR A 25 32.43 19.92 -26.07
CA TYR A 25 32.53 20.44 -24.70
C TYR A 25 31.15 20.51 -24.02
N SER A 26 30.14 21.01 -24.73
CA SER A 26 28.77 21.11 -24.21
C SER A 26 28.17 19.72 -23.94
N TYR A 27 28.37 18.78 -24.86
CA TYR A 27 27.95 17.40 -24.73
C TYR A 27 28.62 16.70 -23.55
N TRP A 28 29.94 16.86 -23.38
CA TRP A 28 30.67 16.31 -22.24
C TRP A 28 30.18 16.90 -20.90
N LYS A 29 29.91 18.21 -20.86
CA LYS A 29 29.37 18.89 -19.68
C LYS A 29 27.97 18.38 -19.33
N LEU A 30 27.12 18.12 -20.33
CA LEU A 30 25.79 17.52 -20.15
C LEU A 30 25.90 16.09 -19.61
N ILE A 31 26.73 15.22 -20.18
CA ILE A 31 26.95 13.85 -19.66
C ILE A 31 27.48 13.89 -18.23
N LYS A 32 28.42 14.79 -17.92
CA LYS A 32 28.97 14.94 -16.57
C LYS A 32 27.90 15.44 -15.59
N TYR A 33 27.05 16.36 -16.03
CA TYR A 33 25.92 16.85 -15.24
C TYR A 33 24.90 15.74 -15.00
N GLU A 34 24.50 14.99 -16.03
CA GLU A 34 23.60 13.84 -15.91
C GLU A 34 24.17 12.76 -15.00
N LYS A 35 25.44 12.35 -15.16
CA LYS A 35 26.09 11.40 -14.23
C LYS A 35 26.06 11.89 -12.78
N ASN A 36 26.30 13.17 -12.54
CA ASN A 36 26.31 13.73 -11.19
C ASN A 36 24.90 13.93 -10.59
N TYR A 37 23.87 14.14 -11.42
CA TYR A 37 22.49 14.34 -10.96
C TYR A 37 21.70 13.02 -10.87
N ILE A 38 22.03 12.03 -11.71
CA ILE A 38 21.48 10.67 -11.64
C ILE A 38 22.02 9.96 -10.38
N ASN A 39 23.26 10.25 -9.98
CA ASN A 39 23.91 9.65 -8.80
C ASN A 39 23.69 10.41 -7.49
N LYS A 40 23.03 11.57 -7.50
CA LYS A 40 22.52 12.14 -6.23
C LYS A 40 21.26 11.35 -5.85
N PRO A 41 21.10 10.94 -4.59
CA PRO A 41 19.83 10.39 -4.14
C PRO A 41 18.78 11.45 -4.45
N LYS A 42 17.90 11.15 -5.42
CA LYS A 42 16.63 11.86 -5.55
C LYS A 42 16.06 11.84 -4.14
N GLY A 43 15.74 13.02 -3.58
CA GLY A 43 15.26 13.12 -2.21
C GLY A 43 14.19 12.07 -1.92
N PHE A 44 14.08 11.64 -0.68
CA PHE A 44 13.04 10.69 -0.30
C PHE A 44 11.66 11.29 -0.64
N PHE A 45 10.93 10.65 -1.57
CA PHE A 45 9.60 11.08 -2.00
C PHE A 45 8.61 9.95 -1.76
N PRO A 46 7.82 9.98 -0.68
CA PRO A 46 6.89 8.92 -0.37
C PRO A 46 5.85 8.74 -1.48
N LEU A 47 5.50 7.48 -1.78
CA LEU A 47 4.51 7.16 -2.80
C LEU A 47 3.10 7.48 -2.32
N GLY A 48 2.56 8.59 -2.80
CA GLY A 48 1.14 8.93 -2.65
C GLY A 48 0.25 8.13 -3.60
N ASN A 49 -1.06 8.34 -3.51
CA ASN A 49 -2.02 7.88 -4.51
C ASN A 49 -2.83 9.08 -5.02
N SER A 50 -2.82 9.30 -6.34
CA SER A 50 -3.68 10.29 -6.98
C SER A 50 -5.05 9.73 -7.38
N GLY A 51 -5.17 8.41 -7.49
CA GLY A 51 -6.39 7.70 -7.87
C GLY A 51 -7.29 7.36 -6.70
N ARG A 52 -8.43 6.74 -7.02
CA ARG A 52 -9.38 6.19 -6.04
C ARG A 52 -9.41 4.68 -6.13
N TYR A 53 -8.88 4.04 -5.11
CA TYR A 53 -8.89 2.60 -4.96
C TYR A 53 -10.29 2.11 -4.60
N MET A 54 -10.86 1.23 -5.41
CA MET A 54 -12.21 0.71 -5.19
C MET A 54 -12.20 -0.46 -4.20
N SER A 55 -12.07 -0.16 -2.91
CA SER A 55 -12.14 -1.16 -1.84
C SER A 55 -13.54 -1.72 -1.65
N ASN A 56 -13.60 -2.97 -1.20
CA ASN A 56 -14.82 -3.63 -0.76
C ASN A 56 -15.01 -3.46 0.75
N TYR A 57 -16.27 -3.52 1.18
CA TYR A 57 -16.66 -3.31 2.56
C TYR A 57 -17.60 -4.41 3.03
N ARG A 58 -17.57 -4.69 4.34
CA ARG A 58 -18.58 -5.45 5.05
C ARG A 58 -19.41 -4.48 5.86
N VAL A 59 -20.73 -4.57 5.71
CA VAL A 59 -21.68 -3.61 6.28
C VAL A 59 -22.70 -4.39 7.11
N TRP A 60 -22.92 -3.96 8.35
CA TRP A 60 -23.99 -4.43 9.22
C TRP A 60 -24.98 -3.28 9.44
N PRO A 61 -26.13 -3.24 8.74
CA PRO A 61 -27.10 -2.15 8.84
C PRO A 61 -27.67 -1.96 10.25
N ALA A 62 -27.81 -3.04 11.00
CA ALA A 62 -27.99 -3.03 12.45
C ALA A 62 -26.82 -3.84 13.03
N PRO A 63 -25.83 -3.20 13.69
CA PRO A 63 -25.93 -1.94 14.41
C PRO A 63 -25.33 -0.69 13.73
N LYS A 64 -25.25 -0.64 12.40
CA LYS A 64 -24.58 0.40 11.57
C LYS A 64 -23.06 0.41 11.68
N ILE A 65 -22.46 -0.76 11.47
CA ILE A 65 -21.01 -0.93 11.39
C ILE A 65 -20.61 -1.09 9.93
N LEU A 66 -19.53 -0.42 9.54
CA LEU A 66 -18.85 -0.66 8.27
C LEU A 66 -17.37 -0.98 8.55
N VAL A 67 -16.91 -2.07 7.96
CA VAL A 67 -15.51 -2.50 8.01
C VAL A 67 -14.98 -2.59 6.60
N CYS A 68 -13.75 -2.12 6.38
CA CYS A 68 -13.08 -2.32 5.10
C CYS A 68 -12.58 -3.77 4.98
N SER A 69 -13.02 -4.49 3.94
CA SER A 69 -12.83 -5.94 3.79
C SER A 69 -11.45 -6.34 3.24
N GLU A 70 -10.40 -5.61 3.60
CA GLU A 70 -9.03 -5.89 3.14
C GLU A 70 -8.34 -6.99 3.96
N PHE A 71 -8.85 -7.29 5.17
CA PHE A 71 -8.35 -8.34 6.05
C PHE A 71 -9.45 -9.39 6.31
N GLU A 72 -9.51 -10.44 5.50
CA GLU A 72 -10.56 -11.47 5.53
C GLU A 72 -10.83 -12.03 6.94
N ASN A 73 -9.79 -12.39 7.70
CA ASN A 73 -9.92 -12.93 9.06
C ASN A 73 -10.65 -11.97 10.02
N THR A 74 -10.50 -10.65 9.83
CA THR A 74 -11.11 -9.64 10.73
C THR A 74 -12.60 -9.43 10.44
N VAL A 75 -13.01 -9.65 9.19
CA VAL A 75 -14.42 -9.63 8.79
C VAL A 75 -15.14 -10.84 9.39
N ASN A 76 -14.57 -12.03 9.21
CA ASN A 76 -15.14 -13.28 9.72
C ASN A 76 -15.33 -13.25 11.25
N PHE A 77 -14.42 -12.59 11.97
CA PHE A 77 -14.56 -12.38 13.40
C PHE A 77 -15.78 -11.56 13.77
N LEU A 78 -15.99 -10.42 13.10
CA LEU A 78 -17.13 -9.54 13.42
C LEU A 78 -18.47 -10.19 13.04
N ASP A 79 -18.48 -11.07 12.04
CA ASP A 79 -19.66 -11.89 11.72
C ASP A 79 -20.07 -12.86 12.85
N LEU A 80 -19.16 -13.19 13.79
CA LEU A 80 -19.51 -13.99 14.98
C LEU A 80 -20.36 -13.21 16.00
N PHE A 81 -20.20 -11.88 16.03
CA PHE A 81 -20.85 -11.00 17.02
C PHE A 81 -22.00 -10.19 16.43
N PHE A 82 -21.98 -9.95 15.12
CA PHE A 82 -22.96 -9.15 14.42
C PHE A 82 -23.63 -9.95 13.32
N ASN A 83 -24.94 -10.16 13.48
CA ASN A 83 -25.76 -10.86 12.50
C ASN A 83 -26.12 -9.94 11.32
N GLY A 84 -26.34 -10.53 10.14
CA GLY A 84 -26.83 -9.79 8.97
C GLY A 84 -25.79 -8.94 8.25
N GLY A 85 -24.50 -9.30 8.36
CA GLY A 85 -23.44 -8.68 7.57
C GLY A 85 -23.64 -8.90 6.07
N VAL A 86 -23.48 -7.84 5.28
CA VAL A 86 -23.61 -7.87 3.82
C VAL A 86 -22.34 -7.29 3.19
N ASN A 87 -21.83 -7.98 2.16
CA ASN A 87 -20.72 -7.46 1.37
C ASN A 87 -21.23 -6.32 0.47
N LYS A 88 -20.50 -5.21 0.45
CA LYS A 88 -20.77 -4.07 -0.40
C LYS A 88 -19.53 -3.67 -1.18
N THR A 89 -19.65 -3.56 -2.49
CA THR A 89 -18.59 -3.00 -3.33
C THR A 89 -18.52 -1.48 -3.17
N TYR A 90 -17.42 -0.88 -3.61
CA TYR A 90 -17.30 0.57 -3.68
C TYR A 90 -18.49 1.20 -4.42
N ASP A 91 -18.82 0.68 -5.61
CA ASP A 91 -19.89 1.26 -6.42
C ASP A 91 -21.26 1.09 -5.79
N GLU A 92 -21.54 0.00 -5.07
CA GLU A 92 -22.81 -0.13 -4.36
C GLU A 92 -23.01 0.92 -3.27
N ILE A 93 -21.94 1.35 -2.59
CA ILE A 93 -21.99 2.41 -1.58
C ILE A 93 -22.10 3.79 -2.23
N PHE A 94 -21.31 4.05 -3.29
CA PHE A 94 -21.15 5.40 -3.83
C PHE A 94 -22.03 5.72 -5.03
N SER A 95 -22.56 4.74 -5.77
CA SER A 95 -23.37 4.96 -6.99
C SER A 95 -24.64 5.79 -6.74
N LYS A 96 -25.24 5.63 -5.56
CA LYS A 96 -26.44 6.36 -5.14
C LYS A 96 -26.14 7.61 -4.31
N SER A 97 -24.86 7.88 -4.04
CA SER A 97 -24.42 8.98 -3.18
C SER A 97 -23.89 10.14 -4.02
N ARG A 98 -24.27 11.38 -3.65
CA ARG A 98 -23.61 12.59 -4.16
C ARG A 98 -22.29 12.88 -3.45
N PHE A 99 -22.02 12.18 -2.36
CA PHE A 99 -20.84 12.36 -1.53
C PHE A 99 -19.74 11.38 -1.92
N VAL A 100 -18.51 11.89 -1.85
CA VAL A 100 -17.29 11.13 -2.15
C VAL A 100 -16.65 10.52 -0.90
N ASN A 101 -17.13 10.87 0.30
CA ASN A 101 -16.69 10.31 1.57
C ASN A 101 -17.72 9.29 2.09
N LEU A 102 -17.24 8.26 2.77
CA LEU A 102 -18.04 7.13 3.27
C LEU A 102 -19.06 7.60 4.27
N LYS A 103 -18.66 8.43 5.24
CA LYS A 103 -19.55 8.90 6.31
C LYS A 103 -20.84 9.48 5.73
N ASN A 104 -20.73 10.40 4.78
CA ASN A 104 -21.89 11.05 4.20
C ASN A 104 -22.61 10.14 3.19
N ALA A 105 -21.88 9.27 2.47
CA ALA A 105 -22.52 8.30 1.57
C ALA A 105 -23.45 7.33 2.32
N LEU A 106 -23.10 6.99 3.56
CA LEU A 106 -23.89 6.11 4.42
C LEU A 106 -25.00 6.86 5.20
N MET A 107 -24.93 8.19 5.33
CA MET A 107 -25.92 9.02 6.03
C MET A 107 -27.18 9.33 5.21
N ASN A 108 -27.33 8.81 4.00
CA ASN A 108 -28.59 8.89 3.23
C ASN A 108 -29.74 8.09 3.86
N ASP A 109 -29.52 7.42 4.99
CA ASP A 109 -30.54 6.76 5.80
C ASP A 109 -31.17 7.74 6.81
N ILE A 110 -32.50 7.81 6.85
CA ILE A 110 -33.35 8.76 7.61
C ILE A 110 -33.10 8.73 9.14
N SER A 111 -32.32 7.78 9.65
CA SER A 111 -32.02 7.63 11.08
C SER A 111 -30.74 8.36 11.50
N LYS A 112 -30.87 9.29 12.45
CA LYS A 112 -29.82 10.13 13.05
C LYS A 112 -28.62 9.40 13.71
N THR A 113 -28.55 8.08 13.67
CA THR A 113 -27.43 7.31 14.23
C THR A 113 -26.27 7.25 13.24
N SER A 114 -25.09 7.72 13.68
CA SER A 114 -23.86 7.73 12.89
C SER A 114 -23.32 6.31 12.68
N TRP A 115 -22.90 6.03 11.45
CA TRP A 115 -22.17 4.80 11.13
C TRP A 115 -20.83 4.74 11.84
N GLN A 116 -20.49 3.59 12.41
CA GLN A 116 -19.17 3.33 12.94
C GLN A 116 -18.29 2.71 11.85
N LEU A 117 -17.25 3.44 11.44
CA LEU A 117 -16.28 2.95 10.48
C LEU A 117 -15.12 2.31 11.24
N ILE A 118 -14.81 1.04 10.95
CA ILE A 118 -13.74 0.29 11.61
C ILE A 118 -12.68 -0.07 10.57
N LEU A 119 -11.42 0.14 10.93
CA LEU A 119 -10.28 -0.25 10.11
C LEU A 119 -9.28 -1.06 10.93
N PHE A 120 -9.07 -2.31 10.54
CA PHE A 120 -7.98 -3.11 11.05
C PHE A 120 -6.70 -2.77 10.28
N THR A 121 -5.60 -2.60 10.97
CA THR A 121 -4.28 -2.28 10.42
C THR A 121 -3.25 -3.24 10.99
N GLN A 122 -2.14 -3.40 10.28
CA GLN A 122 -0.99 -4.20 10.69
C GLN A 122 0.28 -3.44 10.32
N ASN A 123 1.35 -3.60 11.10
CA ASN A 123 2.66 -3.05 10.75
C ASN A 123 3.01 -3.35 9.26
N PRO A 124 3.42 -2.34 8.47
CA PRO A 124 3.65 -2.52 7.03
C PRO A 124 4.67 -3.61 6.68
N MET A 125 5.76 -3.74 7.44
CA MET A 125 6.79 -4.77 7.24
C MET A 125 6.20 -6.17 7.44
N LYS A 126 5.51 -6.39 8.56
CA LYS A 126 4.86 -7.67 8.86
C LYS A 126 3.86 -8.05 7.77
N ARG A 127 2.97 -7.12 7.40
CA ARG A 127 1.96 -7.35 6.37
C ARG A 127 2.58 -7.68 5.01
N PHE A 128 3.61 -6.91 4.61
CA PHE A 128 4.31 -7.16 3.34
C PHE A 128 4.95 -8.54 3.31
N LEU A 129 5.68 -8.91 4.36
CA LEU A 129 6.39 -10.19 4.44
C LEU A 129 5.41 -11.37 4.51
N ASP A 130 4.33 -11.26 5.30
CA ASP A 130 3.30 -12.29 5.34
C ASP A 130 2.69 -12.52 3.94
N ASN A 131 2.36 -11.43 3.23
CA ASN A 131 1.82 -11.51 1.87
C ASN A 131 2.85 -11.99 0.84
N PHE A 132 4.12 -11.58 0.97
CA PHE A 132 5.19 -12.01 0.08
C PHE A 132 5.45 -13.52 0.22
N LEU A 133 5.57 -14.01 1.45
CA LEU A 133 5.80 -15.43 1.71
C LEU A 133 4.66 -16.29 1.18
N ASP A 134 3.41 -15.87 1.37
CA ASP A 134 2.24 -16.58 0.88
C ASP A 134 2.15 -16.51 -0.66
N TYR A 135 2.18 -15.30 -1.22
CA TYR A 135 2.06 -15.05 -2.66
C TYR A 135 3.17 -15.68 -3.50
N CYS A 136 4.39 -15.72 -2.97
CA CYS A 136 5.57 -16.24 -3.66
C CYS A 136 5.92 -17.69 -3.31
N SER A 137 5.18 -18.34 -2.42
CA SER A 137 5.43 -19.74 -2.08
C SER A 137 4.98 -20.69 -3.19
N MET A 138 5.58 -21.89 -3.19
CA MET A 138 5.19 -22.99 -4.08
C MET A 138 3.76 -23.49 -3.82
N TYR A 139 3.25 -23.32 -2.59
CA TYR A 139 1.90 -23.68 -2.15
C TYR A 139 1.07 -22.42 -1.90
N SER A 140 1.20 -21.44 -2.79
CA SER A 140 0.50 -20.16 -2.69
C SER A 140 -1.00 -20.38 -2.73
N ARG A 141 -1.75 -19.78 -1.81
CA ARG A 141 -3.23 -19.81 -1.85
C ARG A 141 -3.84 -19.09 -3.06
N TYR A 142 -3.00 -18.50 -3.92
CA TYR A 142 -3.38 -17.74 -5.11
C TYR A 142 -3.03 -18.46 -6.43
N GLU A 143 -2.85 -19.79 -6.37
CA GLU A 143 -2.44 -20.72 -7.46
C GLU A 143 -3.02 -20.45 -8.86
N THR A 144 -4.23 -19.88 -8.98
CA THR A 144 -4.93 -19.66 -10.26
C THR A 144 -4.75 -18.26 -10.86
N GLU A 145 -4.30 -17.26 -10.09
CA GLU A 145 -4.11 -15.87 -10.53
C GLU A 145 -2.61 -15.46 -10.61
N SER A 146 -1.69 -16.36 -10.26
CA SER A 146 -0.24 -16.17 -10.23
C SER A 146 0.42 -16.39 -11.61
N SER A 147 0.09 -15.56 -12.59
CA SER A 147 0.35 -15.89 -14.00
C SER A 147 1.79 -15.71 -14.53
N PRO A 148 2.82 -15.29 -13.77
CA PRO A 148 3.80 -16.31 -13.33
C PRO A 148 4.64 -15.91 -12.09
N PHE A 149 4.64 -16.79 -11.08
CA PHE A 149 5.42 -16.79 -9.83
C PHE A 149 6.07 -15.46 -9.39
N CYS A 150 5.46 -14.81 -8.39
CA CYS A 150 6.14 -13.78 -7.60
C CYS A 150 6.70 -12.61 -8.43
N PHE A 151 5.89 -11.98 -9.30
CA PHE A 151 6.35 -10.89 -10.19
C PHE A 151 7.56 -11.28 -11.08
N TYR A 152 7.61 -12.52 -11.58
CA TYR A 152 8.73 -13.06 -12.38
C TYR A 152 10.06 -13.12 -11.60
N CYS A 153 10.03 -13.12 -10.27
CA CYS A 153 11.22 -13.07 -9.43
C CYS A 153 11.58 -14.40 -8.78
N ASN A 154 10.79 -15.46 -8.97
CA ASN A 154 11.07 -16.80 -8.43
C ASN A 154 11.39 -16.80 -6.91
N GLY A 155 10.71 -15.95 -6.13
CA GLY A 155 10.91 -15.84 -4.68
C GLY A 155 12.07 -14.95 -4.22
N GLU A 156 12.73 -14.24 -5.15
CA GLU A 156 13.81 -13.30 -4.85
C GLU A 156 13.24 -11.93 -4.44
N ILE A 157 13.46 -11.52 -3.19
CA ILE A 157 12.80 -10.35 -2.59
C ILE A 157 13.27 -9.02 -3.16
N ASN A 158 14.54 -8.91 -3.60
CA ASN A 158 15.06 -7.67 -4.20
C ASN A 158 14.39 -7.41 -5.54
N CYS A 159 14.36 -8.41 -6.42
CA CYS A 159 13.61 -8.39 -7.66
C CYS A 159 12.14 -8.06 -7.41
N PHE A 160 11.50 -8.76 -6.45
CA PHE A 160 10.09 -8.56 -6.17
C PHE A 160 9.78 -7.13 -5.73
N LEU A 161 10.51 -6.62 -4.74
CA LEU A 161 10.30 -5.29 -4.21
C LEU A 161 10.63 -4.21 -5.25
N THR A 162 11.61 -4.45 -6.12
CA THR A 162 11.91 -3.56 -7.25
C THR A 162 10.77 -3.50 -8.24
N ASN A 163 10.26 -4.66 -8.69
CA ASN A 163 9.14 -4.72 -9.62
C ASN A 163 7.85 -4.15 -9.00
N LEU A 164 7.62 -4.41 -7.71
CA LEU A 164 6.50 -3.84 -6.98
C LEU A 164 6.62 -2.31 -6.87
N PHE A 165 7.81 -1.78 -6.56
CA PHE A 165 8.04 -0.35 -6.49
C PHE A 165 7.71 0.33 -7.83
N ASP A 166 8.23 -0.18 -8.94
CA ASP A 166 7.98 0.39 -10.26
C ASP A 166 6.50 0.28 -10.66
N TYR A 167 5.87 -0.87 -10.35
CA TYR A 167 4.45 -1.09 -10.56
C TYR A 167 3.59 -0.07 -9.79
N LEU A 168 3.79 0.06 -8.48
CA LEU A 168 3.03 0.98 -7.63
C LEU A 168 3.34 2.43 -7.95
N LYS A 169 4.60 2.76 -8.27
CA LYS A 169 4.96 4.10 -8.74
C LYS A 169 4.16 4.47 -9.98
N ASN A 170 4.07 3.59 -10.98
CA ASN A 170 3.25 3.86 -12.17
C ASN A 170 1.77 4.02 -11.82
N LYS A 171 1.24 3.17 -10.93
CA LYS A 171 -0.14 3.25 -10.43
C LYS A 171 -0.43 4.55 -9.67
N SER A 172 0.53 5.08 -8.93
CA SER A 172 0.36 6.30 -8.12
C SER A 172 -0.08 7.53 -8.94
N TRP A 173 0.27 7.56 -10.22
CA TRP A 173 -0.06 8.63 -11.17
C TRP A 173 -1.43 8.47 -11.84
N VAL A 174 -2.09 7.32 -11.67
CA VAL A 174 -3.41 7.05 -12.26
C VAL A 174 -4.46 7.84 -11.48
N LYS A 175 -5.01 8.89 -12.10
CA LYS A 175 -6.01 9.78 -11.47
C LYS A 175 -7.43 9.19 -11.44
N GLN A 176 -7.68 8.12 -12.17
CA GLN A 176 -9.00 7.52 -12.31
C GLN A 176 -9.32 6.56 -11.16
N ARG A 177 -10.60 6.17 -11.04
CA ARG A 177 -11.00 5.04 -10.20
C ARG A 177 -10.48 3.76 -10.86
N PHE A 178 -10.00 2.82 -10.06
CA PHE A 178 -9.61 1.51 -10.59
C PHE A 178 -10.04 0.40 -9.64
N GLU A 179 -10.50 -0.69 -10.26
CA GLU A 179 -10.71 -1.94 -9.56
C GLU A 179 -9.34 -2.57 -9.25
N PRO A 180 -9.07 -2.89 -7.98
CA PRO A 180 -7.77 -3.39 -7.58
C PRO A 180 -7.56 -4.83 -8.02
N SER A 181 -6.43 -5.09 -8.68
CA SER A 181 -5.95 -6.44 -8.92
C SER A 181 -5.58 -7.15 -7.62
N LEU A 182 -5.40 -8.48 -7.64
CA LEU A 182 -4.90 -9.22 -6.48
C LEU A 182 -3.60 -8.61 -5.91
N ARG A 183 -2.68 -8.18 -6.78
CA ARG A 183 -1.43 -7.53 -6.37
C ARG A 183 -1.66 -6.20 -5.68
N ASP A 184 -2.61 -5.41 -6.19
CA ASP A 184 -3.02 -4.17 -5.53
C ASP A 184 -3.61 -4.47 -4.14
N ARG A 185 -4.39 -5.55 -4.00
CA ARG A 185 -4.99 -5.96 -2.70
C ARG A 185 -3.94 -6.44 -1.71
N LEU A 186 -2.91 -7.15 -2.16
CA LEU A 186 -1.89 -7.66 -1.26
C LEU A 186 -0.83 -6.61 -0.90
N PHE A 187 -0.39 -5.80 -1.86
CA PHE A 187 0.85 -5.04 -1.72
C PHE A 187 0.71 -3.52 -1.80
N ALA A 188 -0.42 -2.97 -2.26
CA ALA A 188 -0.60 -1.52 -2.21
C ALA A 188 -0.66 -1.03 -0.75
N PRO A 189 -0.16 0.19 -0.46
CA PRO A 189 -0.26 0.78 0.88
C PRO A 189 -1.71 0.82 1.35
N GLN A 190 -1.94 0.57 2.64
CA GLN A 190 -3.29 0.59 3.19
C GLN A 190 -3.93 1.96 3.09
N PHE A 191 -3.14 3.02 3.23
CA PHE A 191 -3.58 4.40 3.06
C PHE A 191 -4.24 4.65 1.69
N TRP A 192 -3.92 3.85 0.66
CA TRP A 192 -4.53 3.98 -0.65
C TRP A 192 -5.96 3.46 -0.68
N LYS A 193 -6.32 2.60 0.26
CA LYS A 193 -7.54 1.79 0.31
C LYS A 193 -8.61 2.43 1.19
N CYS A 194 -9.80 1.83 1.21
CA CYS A 194 -10.85 2.14 2.19
C CYS A 194 -11.29 3.61 2.24
N ASN A 195 -11.07 4.36 1.15
CA ASN A 195 -11.28 5.81 1.09
C ASN A 195 -10.56 6.61 2.19
N LEU A 196 -9.46 6.08 2.73
CA LEU A 196 -8.76 6.61 3.90
C LEU A 196 -8.35 8.08 3.75
N LYS A 197 -7.95 8.50 2.56
CA LYS A 197 -7.58 9.90 2.27
C LYS A 197 -8.69 10.90 2.65
N LEU A 198 -9.96 10.49 2.57
CA LEU A 198 -11.12 11.35 2.87
C LEU A 198 -11.75 11.04 4.22
N ASP A 199 -11.69 9.78 4.67
CA ASP A 199 -12.43 9.31 5.84
C ASP A 199 -11.55 8.95 7.04
N PHE A 200 -10.22 9.16 6.98
CA PHE A 200 -9.29 8.78 8.06
C PHE A 200 -9.75 9.21 9.46
N SER A 201 -10.18 10.47 9.62
CA SER A 201 -10.65 11.00 10.91
C SER A 201 -11.94 10.37 11.44
N HIS A 202 -12.63 9.58 10.62
CA HIS A 202 -13.88 8.90 10.98
C HIS A 202 -13.69 7.41 11.29
N TYR A 203 -12.49 6.87 11.07
CA TYR A 203 -12.19 5.46 11.33
C TYR A 203 -11.76 5.22 12.78
N ASN A 204 -12.37 4.21 13.39
CA ASN A 204 -11.86 3.55 14.59
C ASN A 204 -10.77 2.56 14.15
N ILE A 205 -9.51 2.95 14.35
CA ILE A 205 -8.34 2.18 13.90
C ILE A 205 -7.94 1.17 14.97
N ILE A 206 -7.83 -0.09 14.56
CA ILE A 206 -7.43 -1.22 15.39
C ILE A 206 -6.14 -1.80 14.82
N GLN A 207 -5.07 -1.79 15.59
CA GLN A 207 -3.78 -2.38 15.19
C GLN A 207 -3.75 -3.83 15.68
N ILE A 208 -3.71 -4.78 14.75
CA ILE A 208 -3.84 -6.22 15.08
C ILE A 208 -2.56 -6.82 15.66
N ASP A 209 -1.43 -6.17 15.46
CA ASP A 209 -0.12 -6.63 15.94
C ASP A 209 0.31 -5.97 17.26
N ASN A 210 -0.58 -5.18 17.88
CA ASN A 210 -0.47 -4.67 19.23
C ASN A 210 -1.49 -5.39 20.12
N GLY A 211 -1.09 -6.52 20.70
CA GLY A 211 -1.98 -7.47 21.41
C GLY A 211 -2.91 -6.79 22.41
N ASP A 212 -2.37 -6.12 23.43
CA ASP A 212 -3.16 -5.52 24.50
C ASP A 212 -4.16 -4.47 23.96
N ASN A 213 -3.75 -3.66 23.00
CA ASN A 213 -4.61 -2.63 22.38
C ASN A 213 -5.67 -3.25 21.45
N PHE A 214 -5.35 -4.37 20.80
CA PHE A 214 -6.25 -5.09 19.90
C PHE A 214 -7.47 -5.63 20.66
N TYR A 215 -7.25 -6.35 21.77
CA TYR A 215 -8.33 -6.95 22.55
C TYR A 215 -9.24 -5.89 23.17
N GLU A 216 -8.68 -4.87 23.81
CA GLU A 216 -9.46 -3.82 24.47
C GLU A 216 -10.32 -3.03 23.47
N LYS A 217 -9.77 -2.69 22.30
CA LYS A 217 -10.54 -2.01 21.25
C LYS A 217 -11.67 -2.88 20.71
N LEU A 218 -11.43 -4.18 20.50
CA LEU A 218 -12.47 -5.11 20.04
C LEU A 218 -13.59 -5.27 21.07
N LEU A 219 -13.24 -5.45 22.35
CA LEU A 219 -14.22 -5.57 23.43
C LEU A 219 -15.11 -4.32 23.53
N ASN A 220 -14.52 -3.13 23.40
CA ASN A 220 -15.27 -1.89 23.43
C ASN A 220 -16.27 -1.78 22.26
N ILE A 221 -15.88 -2.25 21.07
CA ILE A 221 -16.78 -2.27 19.91
C ILE A 221 -17.93 -3.23 20.15
N ILE A 222 -17.66 -4.46 20.61
CA ILE A 222 -18.68 -5.49 20.81
C ILE A 222 -19.66 -5.05 21.91
N ARG A 223 -19.16 -4.59 23.07
CA ARG A 223 -20.00 -4.16 24.21
C ARG A 223 -20.98 -3.04 23.89
N ASN A 224 -20.62 -2.16 22.96
CA ASN A 224 -21.49 -1.03 22.59
C ASN A 224 -22.76 -1.47 21.83
N TYR A 225 -22.78 -2.70 21.30
CA TYR A 225 -23.79 -3.14 20.35
C TYR A 225 -24.42 -4.49 20.66
N THR A 226 -23.81 -5.27 21.54
CA THR A 226 -24.35 -6.55 21.97
C THR A 226 -24.90 -6.46 23.38
N SER A 227 -25.84 -7.37 23.72
CA SER A 227 -26.37 -7.48 25.07
C SER A 227 -25.22 -7.68 26.07
N PRO A 228 -25.30 -7.11 27.30
CA PRO A 228 -24.27 -7.28 28.34
C PRO A 228 -24.01 -8.75 28.74
N SER A 229 -24.75 -9.71 28.18
CA SER A 229 -24.59 -11.15 28.34
C SER A 229 -23.52 -11.79 27.44
N ILE A 230 -22.80 -11.05 26.59
CA ILE A 230 -21.66 -11.64 25.86
C ILE A 230 -20.54 -11.95 26.84
N ASP A 231 -20.21 -13.24 26.94
CA ASP A 231 -19.09 -13.70 27.73
C ASP A 231 -17.78 -13.15 27.12
N LYS A 232 -17.02 -12.41 27.93
CA LYS A 232 -15.74 -11.84 27.53
C LYS A 232 -14.75 -12.92 27.11
N THR A 233 -14.85 -14.13 27.71
CA THR A 233 -13.97 -15.26 27.39
C THR A 233 -14.06 -15.64 25.91
N ILE A 234 -15.27 -15.70 25.34
CA ILE A 234 -15.49 -16.00 23.92
C ILE A 234 -14.82 -14.95 23.03
N VAL A 235 -14.94 -13.66 23.38
CA VAL A 235 -14.29 -12.58 22.63
C VAL A 235 -12.78 -12.73 22.66
N TYR A 236 -12.21 -13.02 23.83
CA TYR A 236 -10.77 -13.26 23.98
C TYR A 236 -10.31 -14.48 23.19
N ASP A 237 -11.02 -15.60 23.28
CA ASP A 237 -10.66 -16.85 22.59
C ASP A 237 -10.68 -16.68 21.07
N GLU A 238 -11.70 -16.01 20.51
CA GLU A 238 -11.78 -15.76 19.08
C GLU A 238 -10.77 -14.70 18.60
N ALA A 239 -10.53 -13.67 19.41
CA ALA A 239 -9.49 -12.68 19.10
C ALA A 239 -8.09 -13.32 19.17
N ASP A 240 -7.86 -14.23 20.11
CA ASP A 240 -6.62 -15.00 20.21
C ASP A 240 -6.46 -15.93 19.00
N LYS A 241 -7.53 -16.59 18.53
CA LYS A 241 -7.47 -17.36 17.29
C LYS A 241 -7.05 -16.52 16.09
N ILE A 242 -7.51 -15.26 15.98
CA ILE A 242 -7.06 -14.37 14.90
C ILE A 242 -5.59 -14.05 15.06
N TYR A 243 -5.18 -13.60 16.24
CA TYR A 243 -3.79 -13.24 16.52
C TYR A 243 -2.86 -14.43 16.29
N SER A 244 -3.20 -15.59 16.85
CA SER A 244 -2.51 -16.86 16.67
C SER A 244 -2.51 -17.33 15.22
N SER A 245 -3.59 -17.16 14.46
CA SER A 245 -3.61 -17.51 13.02
C SER A 245 -2.63 -16.67 12.19
N LEU A 246 -2.41 -15.41 12.57
CA LEU A 246 -1.42 -14.53 11.94
C LEU A 246 0.01 -14.96 12.31
N GLN A 247 0.22 -15.49 13.51
CA GLN A 247 1.52 -15.99 13.97
C GLN A 247 1.84 -17.39 13.42
N ILE A 248 0.88 -18.31 13.38
CA ILE A 248 1.06 -19.70 12.91
C ILE A 248 1.43 -19.73 11.43
N ARG A 249 0.85 -18.85 10.60
CA ARG A 249 1.24 -18.72 9.19
C ARG A 249 2.70 -18.31 9.01
N ARG A 250 3.29 -17.67 10.02
CA ARG A 250 4.63 -17.12 9.93
C ARG A 250 5.64 -18.23 10.25
N ASN A 251 6.26 -18.79 9.21
CA ASN A 251 7.52 -19.50 9.41
C ASN A 251 8.54 -18.48 9.93
N LYS A 252 8.74 -18.45 11.24
CA LYS A 252 9.53 -17.42 11.94
C LYS A 252 10.96 -17.33 11.41
N THR A 253 11.56 -18.47 11.08
CA THR A 253 12.92 -18.51 10.50
C THR A 253 12.97 -17.84 9.14
N LEU A 254 12.03 -18.19 8.26
CA LEU A 254 11.97 -17.63 6.91
C LEU A 254 11.58 -16.14 6.93
N PHE A 255 10.64 -15.76 7.78
CA PHE A 255 10.26 -14.37 7.99
C PHE A 255 11.46 -13.53 8.45
N ASN A 256 12.16 -13.97 9.51
CA ASN A 256 13.34 -13.26 10.02
C ASN A 256 14.44 -13.18 8.97
N PHE A 257 14.61 -14.20 8.12
CA PHE A 257 15.57 -14.17 7.02
C PHE A 257 15.26 -13.03 6.04
N TYR A 258 14.02 -12.93 5.56
CA TYR A 258 13.64 -11.88 4.60
C TYR A 258 13.56 -10.49 5.23
N GLU A 259 13.12 -10.38 6.49
CA GLU A 259 13.17 -9.13 7.25
C GLU A 259 14.60 -8.61 7.36
N ASN A 260 15.57 -9.49 7.68
CA ASN A 260 16.98 -9.13 7.71
C ASN A 260 17.52 -8.71 6.33
N LEU A 261 17.12 -9.39 5.27
CA LEU A 261 17.52 -9.02 3.90
C LEU A 261 17.01 -7.63 3.50
N LEU A 262 15.77 -7.29 3.87
CA LEU A 262 15.19 -5.97 3.60
C LEU A 262 15.85 -4.88 4.43
N THR A 263 16.00 -5.11 5.74
CA THR A 263 16.46 -4.09 6.69
C THR A 263 17.96 -3.81 6.61
N LYS A 264 18.79 -4.80 6.26
CA LYS A 264 20.25 -4.62 6.11
C LYS A 264 20.67 -4.03 4.77
N ASN A 265 19.76 -3.93 3.81
CA ASN A 265 20.03 -3.37 2.50
C ASN A 265 19.36 -1.99 2.38
N GLU A 266 20.15 -0.92 2.53
CA GLU A 266 19.69 0.48 2.51
C GLU A 266 18.85 0.79 1.25
N TYR A 267 19.25 0.25 0.10
CA TYR A 267 18.52 0.46 -1.16
C TYR A 267 17.14 -0.20 -1.15
N LEU A 268 17.03 -1.43 -0.65
CA LEU A 268 15.75 -2.12 -0.52
C LEU A 268 14.87 -1.47 0.54
N LEU A 269 15.44 -1.15 1.70
CA LEU A 269 14.74 -0.48 2.77
C LEU A 269 14.19 0.88 2.30
N THR A 270 14.97 1.63 1.52
CA THR A 270 14.52 2.90 0.94
C THR A 270 13.29 2.70 0.06
N LYS A 271 13.31 1.74 -0.87
CA LYS A 271 12.14 1.43 -1.72
C LYS A 271 10.94 1.02 -0.88
N PHE A 272 11.16 0.15 0.10
CA PHE A 272 10.13 -0.33 1.01
C PHE A 272 9.45 0.82 1.77
N VAL A 273 10.25 1.63 2.47
CA VAL A 273 9.77 2.79 3.23
C VAL A 273 9.12 3.80 2.29
N THR A 274 9.63 3.98 1.07
CA THR A 274 9.01 4.86 0.08
C THR A 274 7.60 4.42 -0.30
N ILE A 275 7.36 3.12 -0.45
CA ILE A 275 6.01 2.57 -0.71
C ILE A 275 5.09 2.81 0.50
N TYR A 276 5.54 2.45 1.70
CA TYR A 276 4.66 2.36 2.87
C TYR A 276 4.76 3.54 3.85
N PHE A 277 5.44 4.63 3.50
CA PHE A 277 5.65 5.78 4.38
C PHE A 277 4.36 6.30 5.02
N PHE A 278 3.31 6.48 4.23
CA PHE A 278 2.03 6.97 4.73
C PHE A 278 1.37 5.98 5.68
N ASP A 279 1.55 4.67 5.50
CA ASP A 279 1.02 3.70 6.45
C ASP A 279 1.74 3.84 7.80
N TYR A 280 3.08 3.97 7.80
CA TYR A 280 3.83 4.21 9.03
C TYR A 280 3.39 5.50 9.73
N TYR A 281 3.31 6.59 8.97
CA TYR A 281 2.96 7.91 9.50
C TYR A 281 1.52 7.95 10.04
N ILE A 282 0.55 7.51 9.24
CA ILE A 282 -0.88 7.63 9.55
C ILE A 282 -1.30 6.68 10.66
N PHE A 283 -0.74 5.48 10.70
CA PHE A 283 -1.07 4.49 11.72
C PHE A 283 -0.09 4.47 12.89
N SER A 284 0.84 5.43 12.96
CA SER A 284 1.80 5.57 14.07
C SER A 284 2.61 4.30 14.33
N TYR A 285 3.03 3.60 13.25
CA TYR A 285 4.01 2.52 13.37
C TYR A 285 5.43 3.10 13.33
N GLU A 286 6.35 2.45 14.02
CA GLU A 286 7.77 2.81 13.96
C GLU A 286 8.34 2.57 12.56
N ILE A 287 8.94 3.60 11.98
CA ILE A 287 9.60 3.51 10.66
C ILE A 287 10.95 2.80 10.87
N PRO A 288 11.28 1.75 10.10
CA PRO A 288 12.60 1.16 10.16
C PRO A 288 13.64 2.15 9.63
N TYR A 289 14.64 2.48 10.45
CA TYR A 289 15.68 3.45 10.13
C TYR A 289 16.88 2.82 9.41
N PHE A 290 17.61 3.68 8.70
CA PHE A 290 18.89 3.39 8.04
C PHE A 290 20.06 3.40 9.03
#